data_AF-A0A7W3T213-F1
#
_entry.id   AF-A0A7W3T213-F1
#
_cell.length_a   1.000
_cell.length_b   1.000
_cell.length_c   1.000
_cell.angle_alpha   90.00
_cell.angle_beta   90.00
_cell.angle_gamma   90.00
#
_symmetry.space_group_name_H-M   'P 1'
#
loop_
_entity.id
_entity.type
_entity.pdbx_description
1 polymer ?
#
loop_
_entity_poly.entity_id
_entity_poly.type
_entity_poly.pdbx_seq_one_letter_code
_entity_poly.pdbx_strand_id
1 'polypeptide(L)'
;MLLTYLRRELWNRRRAQLVIASGLALGIALVVLVGSVTSGMQRAQESVLSSLYGVGTDMTVTRTPRSAEEVMAGGEGRRLFEFEANAEEEQRRERIVADPFTAMDASVAEEVAAVEGVAEAIPSLTLTNVTVMGDFAPGEFAPPAGGEGSGAPPGGE
;
A
#
# COMPACT_ATOMS: atom_id res chain seq x y z
N MET A 1 -39.52 12.14 -62.61
CA MET A 1 -39.54 13.42 -63.37
C MET A 1 -38.68 14.49 -62.69
N LEU A 2 -38.85 14.81 -61.40
CA LEU A 2 -38.11 15.90 -60.72
C LEU A 2 -36.59 15.66 -60.57
N LEU A 3 -36.18 14.47 -60.10
CA LEU A 3 -34.76 14.11 -59.88
C LEU A 3 -33.92 14.16 -61.17
N THR A 4 -34.50 13.77 -62.30
CA THR A 4 -33.85 13.80 -63.62
C THR A 4 -33.61 15.23 -64.11
N TYR A 5 -34.54 16.15 -63.88
CA TYR A 5 -34.36 17.57 -64.22
C TYR A 5 -33.38 18.25 -63.25
N LEU A 6 -33.49 17.96 -61.96
CA LEU A 6 -32.57 18.49 -60.94
C LEU A 6 -31.12 18.07 -61.21
N ARG A 7 -30.89 16.78 -61.52
CA ARG A 7 -29.55 16.25 -61.85
C ARG A 7 -28.96 16.90 -63.10
N ARG A 8 -29.80 17.17 -64.10
CA ARG A 8 -29.39 17.79 -65.37
C ARG A 8 -29.08 19.28 -65.20
N GLU A 9 -29.85 19.99 -64.36
CA GLU A 9 -29.63 21.41 -64.04
C GLU A 9 -28.38 21.61 -63.16
N LEU A 10 -28.17 20.74 -62.15
CA LEU A 10 -26.95 20.69 -61.34
C LEU A 10 -25.69 20.50 -62.18
N TRP A 11 -25.79 19.75 -63.28
CA TRP A 11 -24.68 19.50 -64.17
C TRP A 11 -24.38 20.63 -65.15
N ASN A 12 -25.26 21.60 -65.33
CA ASN A 12 -24.99 22.79 -66.14
C ASN A 12 -24.31 23.92 -65.33
N ARG A 13 -24.48 23.95 -64.01
CA ARG A 13 -23.91 24.98 -63.11
C ARG A 13 -22.84 24.46 -62.14
N ARG A 14 -22.07 23.46 -62.58
CA ARG A 14 -21.08 22.72 -61.76
C ARG A 14 -20.11 23.60 -61.00
N ARG A 15 -19.60 24.69 -61.60
CA ARG A 15 -18.56 25.53 -60.98
C ARG A 15 -19.04 26.22 -59.70
N ALA A 16 -20.26 26.75 -59.70
CA ALA A 16 -20.82 27.42 -58.52
C ALA A 16 -21.30 26.40 -57.46
N GLN A 17 -21.94 25.31 -57.89
CA GLN A 17 -22.44 24.29 -56.97
C GLN A 17 -21.32 23.50 -56.29
N LEU A 18 -20.18 23.28 -56.93
CA LEU A 18 -19.03 22.62 -56.29
C LEU A 18 -18.47 23.43 -55.14
N VAL A 19 -18.40 24.76 -55.26
CA VAL A 19 -17.92 25.65 -54.19
C VAL A 19 -18.88 25.67 -53.00
N ILE A 20 -20.19 25.73 -53.27
CA ILE A 20 -21.21 25.70 -52.23
C ILE A 20 -21.22 24.33 -51.53
N ALA A 21 -21.16 23.25 -52.31
CA ALA A 21 -21.14 21.89 -51.78
C ALA A 21 -19.87 21.61 -50.96
N SER A 22 -18.69 22.10 -51.39
CA SER A 22 -17.45 21.92 -50.64
C SER A 22 -17.46 22.71 -49.33
N GLY A 23 -17.97 23.95 -49.33
CA GLY A 23 -18.13 24.74 -48.10
C GLY A 23 -19.07 24.07 -47.10
N LEU A 24 -20.21 23.56 -47.57
CA LEU A 24 -21.16 22.81 -46.75
C LEU A 24 -20.54 21.50 -46.22
N ALA A 25 -19.84 20.76 -47.07
CA ALA A 25 -19.20 19.50 -46.71
C ALA A 25 -18.12 19.71 -45.64
N LEU A 26 -17.30 20.75 -45.78
CA LEU A 26 -16.26 21.10 -44.78
C LEU A 26 -16.88 21.45 -43.43
N GLY A 27 -17.98 22.22 -43.42
CA GLY A 27 -18.68 22.56 -42.18
C GLY A 27 -19.20 21.31 -41.45
N ILE A 28 -19.86 20.40 -42.17
CA ILE A 28 -20.37 19.15 -41.58
C ILE A 28 -19.22 18.24 -41.13
N ALA A 29 -18.17 18.10 -41.96
CA ALA A 29 -17.01 17.29 -41.63
C ALA A 29 -16.33 17.74 -40.34
N LEU A 30 -16.17 19.05 -40.15
CA LEU A 30 -15.59 19.61 -38.93
C LEU A 30 -16.45 19.27 -37.70
N VAL A 31 -17.78 19.44 -37.78
CA VAL A 31 -18.69 19.14 -36.66
C VAL A 31 -18.63 17.67 -36.27
N VAL A 32 -18.66 16.76 -37.25
CA VAL A 32 -18.55 15.31 -37.00
C VAL A 32 -17.19 14.96 -36.40
N LEU A 33 -16.10 15.58 -36.89
CA LEU A 33 -14.76 15.36 -36.37
C LEU A 33 -14.66 15.76 -34.90
N VAL A 34 -15.09 16.97 -34.55
CA VAL A 34 -15.05 17.46 -33.16
C VAL A 34 -15.91 16.58 -32.27
N GLY A 35 -17.14 16.24 -32.68
CA GLY A 35 -18.02 15.35 -31.91
C GLY A 35 -17.42 13.94 -31.71
N SER A 36 -16.74 13.41 -32.72
CA SER A 36 -16.05 12.12 -32.63
C SER A 36 -14.86 12.19 -31.68
N VAL A 37 -14.06 13.26 -31.73
CA VAL A 37 -12.92 13.47 -30.84
C VAL A 37 -13.38 13.67 -29.39
N THR A 38 -14.37 14.52 -29.14
CA THR A 38 -14.92 14.76 -27.79
C THR A 38 -15.53 13.50 -27.21
N SER A 39 -16.34 12.76 -27.98
CA SER A 39 -16.94 11.51 -27.50
C SER A 39 -15.90 10.39 -27.33
N GLY A 40 -14.84 10.36 -28.14
CA GLY A 40 -13.71 9.45 -27.97
C GLY A 40 -12.95 9.72 -26.67
N MET A 41 -12.68 11.00 -26.38
CA MET A 41 -12.04 11.42 -25.13
C MET A 41 -12.90 11.09 -23.91
N GLN A 42 -14.22 11.31 -23.99
CA GLN A 42 -15.14 10.99 -22.90
C GLN A 42 -15.18 9.48 -22.60
N ARG A 43 -15.18 8.63 -23.64
CA ARG A 43 -15.05 7.17 -23.47
C ARG A 43 -13.70 6.75 -22.90
N ALA A 44 -12.62 7.43 -23.30
CA ALA A 44 -11.30 7.18 -22.73
C ALA A 44 -11.25 7.55 -21.24
N GLN A 45 -11.91 8.65 -20.86
CA GLN A 45 -12.04 9.04 -19.45
C GLN A 45 -12.90 8.04 -18.66
N GLU A 46 -14.03 7.57 -19.20
CA GLU A 46 -14.83 6.51 -18.57
C GLU A 46 -14.04 5.22 -18.36
N SER A 47 -13.22 4.82 -19.33
CA SER A 47 -12.35 3.64 -19.20
C SER A 47 -11.34 3.79 -18.06
N VAL A 48 -10.71 4.97 -17.92
CA VAL A 48 -9.79 5.27 -16.80
C VAL A 48 -10.54 5.32 -15.48
N LEU A 49 -11.73 5.93 -15.43
CA LEU A 49 -12.57 5.97 -14.24
C LEU A 49 -13.07 4.58 -13.83
N SER A 50 -13.33 3.68 -14.79
CA SER A 50 -13.66 2.28 -14.50
C SER A 50 -12.45 1.50 -13.97
N SER A 51 -11.24 1.80 -14.47
CA SER A 51 -9.99 1.25 -13.90
C SER A 51 -9.72 1.79 -12.49
N LEU A 52 -10.20 3.00 -12.18
CA LEU A 52 -10.19 3.56 -10.82
C LEU A 52 -11.31 3.02 -9.93
N TYR A 53 -12.33 2.35 -10.47
CA TYR A 53 -13.41 1.75 -9.67
C TYR A 53 -12.93 0.57 -8.81
N GLY A 54 -11.71 0.08 -9.04
CA GLY A 54 -10.97 -0.84 -8.15
C GLY A 54 -9.81 -0.19 -7.39
N VAL A 55 -9.54 1.10 -7.59
CA VAL A 55 -8.48 1.84 -6.88
C VAL A 55 -9.11 2.47 -5.64
N GLY A 56 -8.81 1.91 -4.47
CA GLY A 56 -9.25 2.45 -3.18
C GLY A 56 -10.32 1.63 -2.45
N THR A 57 -10.65 0.42 -2.93
CA THR A 57 -11.39 -0.59 -2.14
C THR A 57 -10.49 -1.33 -1.16
N ASP A 58 -9.17 -1.17 -1.29
CA ASP A 58 -8.20 -1.74 -0.36
C ASP A 58 -8.31 -1.02 0.99
N MET A 59 -8.44 -1.80 2.05
CA MET A 59 -8.45 -1.28 3.42
C MET A 59 -7.30 -1.91 4.20
N THR A 60 -6.49 -1.07 4.84
CA THR A 60 -5.46 -1.54 5.77
C THR A 60 -6.08 -1.76 7.14
N VAL A 61 -6.11 -3.02 7.58
CA VAL A 61 -6.51 -3.38 8.95
C VAL A 61 -5.29 -3.31 9.85
N THR A 62 -5.37 -2.53 10.91
CA THR A 62 -4.35 -2.45 11.96
C THR A 62 -4.99 -2.63 13.33
N ARG A 63 -4.19 -3.05 14.32
CA ARG A 63 -4.60 -3.06 15.72
C ARG A 63 -3.97 -1.88 16.45
N THR A 64 -4.65 -1.39 17.48
CA THR A 64 -4.02 -0.51 18.47
C THR A 64 -2.87 -1.23 19.19
N PRO A 65 -1.76 -0.55 19.52
CA PRO A 65 -0.65 -1.15 20.24
C PRO A 65 -1.11 -1.84 21.53
N ARG A 66 -0.66 -3.08 21.74
CA ARG A 66 -0.83 -3.77 23.03
C ARG A 66 -0.10 -3.03 24.14
N SER A 67 -0.57 -3.16 25.38
CA SER A 67 0.14 -2.61 26.54
C SER A 67 1.43 -3.39 26.80
N ALA A 68 2.39 -2.75 27.48
CA ALA A 68 3.63 -3.39 27.87
C ALA A 68 3.39 -4.62 28.76
N GLU A 69 2.37 -4.60 29.62
CA GLU A 69 2.02 -5.73 30.47
C GLU A 69 1.58 -6.95 29.64
N GLU A 70 0.74 -6.76 28.62
CA GLU A 70 0.29 -7.83 27.72
C GLU A 70 1.42 -8.42 26.88
N VAL A 71 2.37 -7.59 26.44
CA VAL A 71 3.55 -8.03 25.69
C VAL A 71 4.51 -8.82 26.59
N MET A 72 4.73 -8.34 27.81
CA MET A 72 5.65 -8.96 28.77
C MET A 72 5.08 -10.25 29.38
N ALA A 73 3.75 -10.36 29.50
CA ALA A 73 3.07 -11.58 29.93
C ALA A 73 3.28 -12.76 28.95
N GLY A 74 3.53 -12.48 27.67
CA GLY A 74 3.85 -13.49 26.65
C GLY A 74 5.25 -14.10 26.76
N GLY A 75 6.08 -13.65 27.72
CA GLY A 75 7.38 -14.24 28.00
C GLY A 75 8.52 -13.85 27.05
N GLU A 76 8.23 -13.19 25.93
CA GLU A 76 9.21 -12.76 24.91
C GLU A 76 10.06 -11.53 25.32
N GLY A 77 9.70 -10.86 26.42
CA GLY A 77 10.30 -9.58 26.80
C GLY A 77 11.55 -9.63 27.68
N ARG A 78 12.10 -10.80 28.03
CA ARG A 78 13.13 -10.83 29.10
C ARG A 78 14.58 -10.66 28.65
N ARG A 79 14.98 -11.12 27.46
CA ARG A 79 16.34 -10.92 26.91
C ARG A 79 16.31 -11.04 25.38
N LEU A 80 16.31 -9.91 24.67
CA LEU A 80 16.37 -9.91 23.20
C LEU A 80 17.75 -10.32 22.68
N PHE A 81 18.79 -10.04 23.47
CA PHE A 81 20.17 -10.36 23.17
C PHE A 81 20.85 -11.00 24.37
N GLU A 82 21.77 -11.90 24.07
CA GLU A 82 22.68 -12.51 25.04
C GLU A 82 24.11 -12.30 24.55
N PHE A 83 24.89 -11.62 25.37
CA PHE A 83 26.31 -11.33 25.14
C PHE A 83 27.12 -12.05 26.18
N GLU A 84 28.28 -12.53 25.75
CA GLU A 84 29.30 -13.02 26.67
C GLU A 84 29.97 -11.78 27.26
N ALA A 85 30.23 -11.74 28.56
CA ALA A 85 30.77 -10.55 29.21
C ALA A 85 32.30 -10.48 29.03
N ASN A 86 32.76 -10.50 27.78
CA ASN A 86 34.16 -10.43 27.38
C ASN A 86 34.44 -9.06 26.76
N ALA A 87 35.27 -8.26 27.45
CA ALA A 87 35.67 -6.92 27.00
C ALA A 87 36.88 -6.92 26.05
N GLU A 88 37.49 -8.07 25.81
CA GLU A 88 38.68 -8.21 24.95
C GLU A 88 38.33 -8.53 23.49
N GLU A 89 37.07 -8.86 23.21
CA GLU A 89 36.61 -9.26 21.89
C GLU A 89 35.32 -8.54 21.50
N GLU A 90 35.32 -7.96 20.29
CA GLU A 90 34.14 -7.30 19.73
C GLU A 90 33.07 -8.35 19.43
N GLN A 91 31.90 -8.17 20.02
CA GLN A 91 30.78 -9.08 19.84
C GLN A 91 29.70 -8.43 18.98
N ARG A 92 29.18 -9.21 18.04
CA ARG A 92 28.03 -8.85 17.21
C ARG A 92 26.90 -9.85 17.42
N ARG A 93 25.70 -9.35 17.68
CA ARG A 93 24.46 -10.13 17.74
C ARG A 93 23.38 -9.46 16.90
N GLU A 94 22.67 -10.27 16.15
CA GLU A 94 21.56 -9.83 15.30
C GLU A 94 20.32 -10.61 15.67
N ARG A 95 19.19 -9.93 15.73
CA ARG A 95 17.89 -10.54 15.98
C ARG A 95 16.85 -9.93 15.09
N ILE A 96 16.14 -10.79 14.38
CA ILE A 96 14.94 -10.42 13.62
C ILE A 96 13.76 -10.59 14.56
N VAL A 97 13.01 -9.51 14.75
CA VAL A 97 11.81 -9.47 15.60
C VAL A 97 10.64 -8.90 14.82
N ALA A 98 9.45 -9.48 15.00
CA ALA A 98 8.21 -8.83 14.63
C ALA A 98 7.91 -7.71 15.64
N ASP A 99 7.15 -6.69 15.24
CA ASP A 99 6.69 -5.66 16.18
C ASP A 99 5.76 -6.31 17.22
N PRO A 100 6.18 -6.42 18.49
CA PRO A 100 5.40 -7.13 19.50
C PRO A 100 4.13 -6.34 19.88
N PHE A 101 4.04 -5.05 19.58
CA PHE A 101 2.89 -4.24 19.97
C PHE A 101 1.77 -4.26 18.94
N THR A 102 2.09 -4.38 17.66
CA THR A 102 1.12 -4.28 16.56
C THR A 102 0.94 -5.57 15.75
N ALA A 103 1.82 -6.57 15.90
CA ALA A 103 1.65 -7.86 15.25
C ALA A 103 0.32 -8.52 15.64
N MET A 104 -0.31 -9.14 14.65
CA MET A 104 -1.59 -9.84 14.76
C MET A 104 -1.38 -11.31 14.39
N ASP A 105 -2.16 -12.21 14.99
CA ASP A 105 -2.18 -13.62 14.61
C ASP A 105 -2.67 -13.79 13.17
N ALA A 106 -2.16 -14.81 12.48
CA ALA A 106 -2.55 -15.11 11.10
C ALA A 106 -4.06 -15.40 10.96
N SER A 107 -4.70 -15.92 12.00
CA SER A 107 -6.15 -16.17 12.03
C SER A 107 -6.99 -14.91 11.88
N VAL A 108 -6.45 -13.73 12.21
CA VAL A 108 -7.15 -12.45 11.98
C VAL A 108 -7.31 -12.17 10.48
N ALA A 109 -6.32 -12.55 9.66
CA ALA A 109 -6.45 -12.40 8.20
C ALA A 109 -7.52 -13.34 7.63
N GLU A 110 -7.65 -14.55 8.19
CA GLU A 110 -8.72 -15.50 7.84
C GLU A 110 -10.11 -14.95 8.22
N GLU A 111 -10.21 -14.30 9.39
CA GLU A 111 -11.45 -13.63 9.84
C GLU A 111 -11.83 -12.47 8.91
N VAL A 112 -10.86 -11.64 8.50
CA VAL A 112 -11.09 -10.55 7.55
C VAL A 112 -11.50 -11.08 6.17
N ALA A 113 -10.88 -12.16 5.69
CA ALA A 113 -11.24 -12.79 4.42
C ALA A 113 -12.68 -13.34 4.41
N ALA A 114 -13.22 -13.68 5.57
CA ALA A 114 -14.58 -14.20 5.72
C ALA A 114 -15.67 -13.11 5.76
N VAL A 115 -15.29 -11.83 5.85
CA VAL A 115 -16.24 -10.71 5.86
C VAL A 115 -16.92 -10.56 4.50
N GLU A 116 -18.25 -10.42 4.50
CA GLU A 116 -19.03 -10.24 3.28
C GLU A 116 -18.56 -9.00 2.50
N GLY A 117 -18.27 -9.20 1.20
CA GLY A 117 -17.78 -8.14 0.32
C GLY A 117 -16.26 -7.98 0.29
N VAL A 118 -15.50 -8.73 1.10
CA VAL A 118 -14.05 -8.81 0.96
C VAL A 118 -13.71 -9.80 -0.15
N ALA A 119 -13.08 -9.30 -1.22
CA ALA A 119 -12.66 -10.15 -2.35
C ALA A 119 -11.41 -10.98 -2.02
N GLU A 120 -10.47 -10.38 -1.27
CA GLU A 120 -9.19 -11.00 -0.89
C GLU A 120 -8.66 -10.30 0.37
N ALA A 121 -7.96 -11.05 1.24
CA ALA A 121 -7.23 -10.50 2.37
C ALA A 121 -5.77 -10.96 2.31
N ILE A 122 -4.83 -10.01 2.34
CA ILE A 122 -3.40 -10.28 2.24
C ILE A 122 -2.74 -9.97 3.58
N PRO A 123 -2.28 -10.99 4.34
CA PRO A 123 -1.49 -10.74 5.55
C PRO A 123 -0.11 -10.23 5.17
N SER A 124 0.36 -9.20 5.89
CA SER A 124 1.75 -8.71 5.79
C SER A 124 2.43 -8.78 7.16
N LEU A 125 3.71 -9.11 7.15
CA LEU A 125 4.53 -9.18 8.36
C LEU A 125 5.74 -8.26 8.21
N THR A 126 5.76 -7.21 9.02
CA THR A 126 6.92 -6.32 9.11
C THR A 126 7.87 -6.85 10.17
N LEU A 127 9.11 -7.08 9.78
CA LEU A 127 10.18 -7.54 10.65
C LEU A 127 11.25 -6.46 10.78
N THR A 128 11.74 -6.27 11.99
CA THR A 128 12.87 -5.39 12.27
C THR A 128 14.09 -6.23 12.61
N ASN A 129 15.21 -6.00 11.90
CA ASN A 129 16.50 -6.53 12.29
C ASN A 129 17.13 -5.55 13.30
N VAL A 130 17.29 -6.00 14.53
CA VAL A 130 18.03 -5.26 15.56
C VAL A 130 19.41 -5.88 15.64
N THR A 131 20.42 -5.07 15.33
CA THR A 131 21.83 -5.43 15.42
C THR A 131 22.46 -4.68 16.57
N VAL A 132 23.20 -5.41 17.39
CA VAL A 132 23.99 -4.84 18.49
C VAL A 132 25.43 -5.30 18.32
N MET A 133 26.34 -4.35 18.43
CA MET A 133 27.78 -4.55 18.30
C MET A 133 28.52 -3.81 19.40
N GLY A 134 29.60 -4.39 19.90
CA GLY A 134 30.53 -3.73 20.79
C GLY A 134 31.26 -4.70 21.71
N ASP A 135 32.10 -4.13 22.56
CA ASP A 135 32.77 -4.83 23.65
C ASP A 135 31.89 -4.75 24.90
N PHE A 136 31.48 -5.89 25.44
CA PHE A 136 30.56 -5.95 26.58
C PHE A 136 31.32 -6.36 27.84
N ALA A 137 31.57 -5.40 28.72
CA ALA A 137 32.11 -5.68 30.05
C ALA A 137 31.02 -6.24 30.99
N PRO A 138 31.37 -7.14 31.93
CA PRO A 138 30.45 -7.56 32.98
C PRO A 138 29.93 -6.35 33.75
N GLY A 139 28.61 -6.26 33.94
CA GLY A 139 28.01 -5.17 34.71
C GLY A 139 28.46 -5.20 36.17
N GLU A 140 28.91 -4.06 36.70
CA GLU A 140 29.17 -3.90 38.13
C GLU A 140 27.84 -3.63 38.86
N PHE A 141 27.40 -4.59 39.66
CA PHE A 141 26.29 -4.36 40.59
C PHE A 141 26.83 -3.69 41.85
N ALA A 142 26.64 -2.37 41.97
CA ALA A 142 26.87 -1.68 43.23
C ALA A 142 25.59 -1.74 44.07
N PRO A 143 25.54 -2.51 45.18
CA PRO A 143 24.43 -2.43 46.10
C PRO A 143 24.36 -1.00 46.68
N PRO A 144 23.16 -0.42 46.88
CA PRO A 144 23.03 0.90 47.47
C PRO A 144 23.72 0.93 48.84
N ALA A 145 24.67 1.84 49.01
CA ALA A 145 25.37 2.03 50.27
C ALA A 145 24.41 2.63 51.31
N GLY A 146 23.77 1.76 52.09
CA GLY A 146 22.94 2.15 53.23
C GLY A 146 21.70 1.28 53.39
N GLY A 147 21.86 0.11 54.02
CA GLY A 147 20.74 -0.77 54.35
C GLY A 147 21.22 -2.06 55.01
N GLU A 148 21.55 -1.98 56.30
CA GLU A 148 21.79 -3.12 57.16
C GLU A 148 20.51 -3.97 57.21
N GLY A 149 20.50 -5.13 56.54
CA GLY A 149 19.31 -5.98 56.44
C GLY A 149 19.58 -7.28 55.68
N SER A 150 19.74 -8.36 56.44
CA SER A 150 19.94 -9.76 56.05
C SER A 150 19.18 -10.25 54.79
N GLY A 151 19.88 -11.00 53.93
CA GLY A 151 19.24 -11.87 52.94
C GLY A 151 20.23 -12.42 51.91
N ALA A 152 20.90 -13.52 52.24
CA ALA A 152 21.69 -14.28 51.27
C ALA A 152 20.76 -14.90 50.19
N PRO A 153 21.07 -14.79 48.89
CA PRO A 153 20.39 -15.58 47.87
C PRO A 153 20.96 -17.03 47.85
N PRO A 154 20.11 -18.06 47.71
CA PRO A 154 20.58 -19.42 47.52
C PRO A 154 21.20 -19.57 46.13
N GLY A 155 22.35 -20.24 46.06
CA GLY A 155 23.01 -20.61 44.80
C GLY A 155 22.14 -21.58 43.99
N GLY A 156 22.13 -21.37 42.68
CA GLY A 156 21.56 -22.30 41.69
C GLY A 156 22.63 -22.64 40.68
N GLU A 157 22.80 -23.95 40.48
CA GLU A 157 23.69 -24.61 39.51
C GLU A 157 23.38 -24.26 38.05
#